data_AF-A0A3C0KZ84-F1
#
_entry.id   AF-A0A3C0KZ84-F1
#
_cell.length_a   1.000
_cell.length_b   1.000
_cell.length_c   1.000
_cell.angle_alpha   90.00
_cell.angle_beta   90.00
_cell.angle_gamma   90.00
#
_symmetry.space_group_name_H-M   'P 1'
#
loop_
_entity.id
_entity.type
_entity.pdbx_description
1 polymer ?
#
loop_
_entity_poly.entity_id
_entity_poly.type
_entity_poly.pdbx_seq_one_letter_code
_entity_poly.pdbx_strand_id
1 'polypeptide(L)'
;MSEAIQVNPSALEDPWSVPLSELDPSQPSVFQTNSQFALFDRLRAEDPVHFHETGLFGPYWSITKFNDIMAVDKDHKRFSSDAGITLTERQADFTTPNFISMDPPKHDVQRKAVTGVVAPMNLSKLEPIIRQRAVTILESLPHGTQFNWVDAVSIELTTQMLATLFDFPFEDRRKLTYWSDMATSGELAGGPTPEADRRAAMLECLEYFQRLWREREGVPPEVGIDLISMMANNPNTQDMDPMEYLGNLILLIVGGNDTTRNSITGGLLFLSENPDQYAKLKANPELINSMVPEIIRYQTPLTYMRRTALEDVTLSGKTIKKGDKLA
;
A
#
# COMPACT_ATOMS: atom_id res chain seq x y z
N MET A 1 19.08 4.28 -3.51
CA MET A 1 19.44 4.69 -2.14
C MET A 1 18.77 6.03 -1.89
N SER A 2 17.57 6.07 -1.29
CA SER A 2 17.06 7.33 -0.76
C SER A 2 17.77 7.56 0.57
N GLU A 3 18.64 8.56 0.63
CA GLU A 3 19.07 9.08 1.92
C GLU A 3 17.81 9.50 2.67
N ALA A 4 17.56 8.89 3.82
CA ALA A 4 16.47 9.32 4.69
C ALA A 4 16.72 10.80 5.01
N ILE A 5 15.75 11.66 4.67
CA ILE A 5 15.79 13.07 5.03
C ILE A 5 16.03 13.12 6.55
N GLN A 6 17.14 13.72 6.97
CA GLN A 6 17.44 13.88 8.40
C GLN A 6 16.44 14.86 8.99
N VAL A 7 15.38 14.33 9.62
CA VAL A 7 14.50 15.12 10.46
C VAL A 7 15.01 15.04 11.89
N ASN A 8 15.17 16.21 12.50
CA ASN A 8 15.56 16.31 13.91
C ASN A 8 14.42 15.75 14.79
N PRO A 9 14.61 14.63 15.50
CA PRO A 9 13.56 14.02 16.33
C PRO A 9 13.08 14.93 17.46
N SER A 10 13.92 15.90 17.87
CA SER A 10 13.59 16.86 18.93
C SER A 10 12.66 18.00 18.48
N ALA A 11 12.19 18.00 17.22
CA ALA A 11 11.45 19.12 16.63
C ALA A 11 9.93 18.96 16.67
N LEU A 12 9.40 17.82 17.13
CA LEU A 12 7.95 17.64 17.30
C LEU A 12 7.57 17.96 18.75
N GLU A 13 6.71 18.96 18.92
CA GLU A 13 6.13 19.30 20.22
C GLU A 13 5.30 18.14 20.75
N ASP A 14 5.24 17.99 22.07
CA ASP A 14 4.40 16.98 22.71
C ASP A 14 2.93 17.23 22.29
N PRO A 15 2.27 16.26 21.62
CA PRO A 15 0.91 16.44 21.15
C PRO A 15 -0.07 16.69 22.29
N TRP A 16 0.27 16.45 23.57
CA TRP A 16 -0.55 16.81 24.74
C TRP A 16 -0.40 18.25 25.22
N SER A 17 0.60 18.98 24.73
CA SER A 17 0.94 20.34 25.16
C SER A 17 0.38 21.46 24.27
N VAL A 18 -0.09 21.11 23.07
CA VAL A 18 -0.61 22.06 22.06
C VAL A 18 -2.15 22.08 22.01
N PRO A 19 -2.80 23.09 21.41
CA PRO A 19 -4.25 23.03 21.16
C PRO A 19 -4.66 21.91 20.19
N LEU A 20 -5.83 21.29 20.38
CA LEU A 20 -6.33 20.22 19.49
C LEU A 20 -6.39 20.66 18.02
N SER A 21 -6.78 21.90 17.76
CA SER A 21 -6.90 22.47 16.41
C SER A 21 -5.57 22.57 15.65
N GLU A 22 -4.43 22.46 16.35
CA GLU A 22 -3.10 22.52 15.75
C GLU A 22 -2.54 21.12 15.45
N LEU A 23 -3.21 20.05 15.90
CA LEU A 23 -2.78 18.69 15.61
C LEU A 23 -2.99 18.36 14.12
N ASP A 24 -1.90 18.02 13.45
CA ASP A 24 -1.91 17.56 12.06
C ASP A 24 -1.23 16.18 11.95
N PRO A 25 -2.01 15.08 11.95
CA PRO A 25 -1.44 13.74 11.78
C PRO A 25 -0.85 13.48 10.40
N SER A 26 -1.05 14.36 9.41
CA SER A 26 -0.59 14.13 8.03
C SER A 26 0.89 14.47 7.81
N GLN A 27 1.56 15.09 8.78
CA GLN A 27 2.96 15.49 8.65
C GLN A 27 3.89 14.27 8.54
N PRO A 28 4.71 14.16 7.48
CA PRO A 28 5.61 13.01 7.29
C PRO A 28 6.61 12.80 8.45
N SER A 29 7.05 13.89 9.09
CA SER A 29 7.96 13.87 10.25
C SER A 29 7.42 13.06 11.43
N VAL A 30 6.10 13.05 11.62
CA VAL A 30 5.43 12.32 12.71
C VAL A 30 5.65 10.81 12.54
N PHE A 31 5.56 10.30 11.31
CA PHE A 31 5.81 8.88 11.00
C PHE A 31 7.30 8.53 10.98
N GLN A 32 8.16 9.43 10.47
CA GLN A 32 9.61 9.22 10.44
C GLN A 32 10.23 9.08 11.83
N THR A 33 9.68 9.80 12.81
CA THR A 33 10.14 9.78 14.21
C THR A 33 9.37 8.79 15.09
N ASN A 34 8.43 8.04 14.50
CA ASN A 34 7.54 7.11 15.20
C ASN A 34 6.70 7.76 16.33
N SER A 35 6.42 9.05 16.23
CA SER A 35 5.69 9.84 17.25
C SER A 35 4.18 9.87 17.04
N GLN A 36 3.68 9.25 15.97
CA GLN A 36 2.25 9.19 15.62
C GLN A 36 1.38 8.59 16.73
N PHE A 37 1.91 7.67 17.54
CA PHE A 37 1.10 6.97 18.55
C PHE A 37 0.55 7.92 19.61
N ALA A 38 1.38 8.82 20.16
CA ALA A 38 0.96 9.78 21.17
C ALA A 38 -0.06 10.80 20.61
N LEU A 39 0.13 11.21 19.35
CA LEU A 39 -0.80 12.10 18.65
C LEU A 39 -2.16 11.41 18.48
N PHE A 40 -2.18 10.19 17.95
CA PHE A 40 -3.42 9.44 17.76
C PHE A 40 -4.07 9.01 19.08
N ASP A 41 -3.31 8.79 20.15
CA ASP A 41 -3.86 8.56 21.49
C ASP A 41 -4.70 9.75 21.96
N ARG A 42 -4.16 10.96 21.80
CA ARG A 42 -4.89 12.18 22.14
C ARG A 42 -6.13 12.38 21.28
N LEU A 43 -6.01 12.24 19.96
CA LEU A 43 -7.18 12.36 19.06
C LEU A 43 -8.26 11.35 19.43
N ARG A 44 -7.91 10.08 19.70
CA ARG A 44 -8.88 9.07 20.14
C ARG A 44 -9.53 9.44 21.49
N ALA A 45 -8.80 10.06 22.40
CA ALA A 45 -9.29 10.42 23.72
C ALA A 45 -10.21 11.65 23.69
N GLU A 46 -9.82 12.70 22.96
CA GLU A 46 -10.43 14.03 23.07
C GLU A 46 -11.29 14.42 21.85
N ASP A 47 -10.89 14.07 20.62
CA ASP A 47 -11.56 14.50 19.38
C ASP A 47 -11.43 13.44 18.27
N PRO A 48 -12.15 12.30 18.37
CA PRO A 48 -11.90 11.13 17.52
C PRO A 48 -12.31 11.30 16.05
N VAL A 49 -13.15 12.31 15.77
CA VAL A 49 -13.51 12.80 14.44
C VAL A 49 -13.00 14.23 14.36
N HIS A 50 -11.73 14.35 14.04
CA HIS A 50 -10.97 15.59 14.14
C HIS A 50 -10.93 16.31 12.81
N PHE A 51 -11.22 17.61 12.78
CA PHE A 51 -11.08 18.42 11.57
C PHE A 51 -9.80 19.24 11.64
N HIS A 52 -8.93 19.05 10.65
CA HIS A 52 -7.73 19.85 10.46
C HIS A 52 -7.94 20.78 9.25
N GLU A 53 -7.77 22.09 9.43
CA GLU A 53 -8.16 23.10 8.43
C GLU A 53 -7.04 23.47 7.45
N THR A 54 -5.79 23.44 7.90
CA THR A 54 -4.63 23.98 7.15
C THR A 54 -3.59 22.88 6.86
N GLY A 55 -2.37 23.22 6.43
CA GLY A 55 -1.32 22.22 6.21
C GLY A 55 -1.17 21.73 4.77
N LEU A 56 -0.29 20.73 4.59
CA LEU A 56 0.24 20.31 3.28
C LEU A 56 -0.84 19.84 2.31
N PHE A 57 -1.92 19.24 2.82
CA PHE A 57 -2.99 18.65 2.01
C PHE A 57 -4.30 19.44 2.05
N GLY A 58 -4.31 20.63 2.66
CA GLY A 58 -5.53 21.40 2.90
C GLY A 58 -6.49 20.71 3.87
N PRO A 59 -7.77 21.13 3.94
CA PRO A 59 -8.69 20.67 4.97
C PRO A 59 -9.08 19.20 4.83
N TYR A 60 -9.10 18.46 5.94
CA TYR A 60 -9.55 17.07 6.02
C TYR A 60 -9.99 16.65 7.43
N TRP A 61 -10.78 15.59 7.49
CA TRP A 61 -11.17 14.91 8.72
C TRP A 61 -10.25 13.72 8.99
N SER A 62 -9.75 13.59 10.22
CA SER A 62 -9.09 12.39 10.72
C SER A 62 -10.06 11.54 11.53
N ILE A 63 -10.26 10.28 11.12
CA ILE A 63 -11.14 9.32 11.78
C ILE A 63 -10.28 8.30 12.53
N THR A 64 -10.20 8.44 13.86
CA THR A 64 -9.12 7.77 14.62
C THR A 64 -9.57 6.57 15.45
N LYS A 65 -10.89 6.31 15.54
CA LYS A 65 -11.46 5.16 16.26
C LYS A 65 -11.86 4.04 15.32
N PHE A 66 -11.55 2.80 15.71
CA PHE A 66 -11.83 1.59 14.93
C PHE A 66 -13.27 1.51 14.41
N ASN A 67 -14.28 1.71 15.27
CA ASN A 67 -15.68 1.60 14.85
C ASN A 67 -16.10 2.70 13.87
N ASP A 68 -15.53 3.90 13.99
CA ASP A 68 -15.83 5.02 13.09
C ASP A 68 -15.15 4.79 11.74
N ILE A 69 -13.89 4.33 11.74
CA ILE A 69 -13.18 3.90 10.52
C ILE A 69 -13.97 2.80 9.80
N MET A 70 -14.41 1.77 10.52
CA MET A 70 -15.20 0.67 9.94
C MET A 70 -16.57 1.14 9.41
N ALA A 71 -17.19 2.14 10.05
CA ALA A 71 -18.44 2.71 9.57
C ALA A 71 -18.24 3.49 8.26
N VAL A 72 -17.16 4.27 8.17
CA VAL A 72 -16.78 4.98 6.95
C VAL A 72 -16.43 4.00 5.82
N ASP A 73 -15.58 3.01 6.10
CA ASP A 73 -15.07 2.09 5.09
C ASP A 73 -16.16 1.18 4.49
N LYS A 74 -17.15 0.78 5.30
CA LYS A 74 -18.31 0.01 4.82
C LYS A 74 -19.31 0.83 4.01
N ASP A 75 -19.35 2.15 4.22
CA ASP A 75 -20.33 3.02 3.60
C ASP A 75 -19.76 3.77 2.38
N HIS A 76 -19.35 2.96 1.40
CA HIS A 76 -18.84 3.44 0.12
C HIS A 76 -19.88 4.23 -0.72
N LYS A 77 -21.14 4.30 -0.28
CA LYS A 77 -22.18 5.10 -0.95
C LYS A 77 -22.16 6.56 -0.51
N ARG A 78 -21.83 6.82 0.75
CA ARG A 78 -21.71 8.18 1.29
C ARG A 78 -20.26 8.66 1.31
N PHE A 79 -19.30 7.73 1.39
CA PHE A 79 -17.87 8.00 1.40
C PHE A 79 -17.19 7.37 0.17
N SER A 80 -17.04 8.17 -0.87
CA SER A 80 -16.54 7.75 -2.19
C SER A 80 -15.02 7.58 -2.21
N SER A 81 -14.54 6.65 -3.03
CA SER A 81 -13.11 6.51 -3.39
C SER A 81 -12.77 7.09 -4.77
N ASP A 82 -13.78 7.46 -5.57
CA ASP A 82 -13.65 7.90 -6.97
C ASP A 82 -12.79 9.18 -7.11
N ALA A 83 -12.87 10.07 -6.12
CA ALA A 83 -12.06 11.27 -6.05
C ALA A 83 -10.62 11.04 -5.54
N GLY A 84 -10.20 9.78 -5.32
CA GLY A 84 -8.88 9.40 -4.86
C GLY A 84 -8.84 8.91 -3.40
N ILE A 85 -7.82 8.07 -3.12
CA ILE A 85 -7.62 7.34 -1.86
C ILE A 85 -6.48 7.87 -0.99
N THR A 86 -5.82 8.95 -1.40
CA THR A 86 -4.77 9.63 -0.64
C THR A 86 -5.18 11.08 -0.36
N LEU A 87 -4.52 11.73 0.60
CA LEU A 87 -4.76 13.15 0.89
C LEU A 87 -4.16 14.08 -0.19
N THR A 88 -3.14 13.60 -0.92
CA THR A 88 -2.50 14.29 -2.04
C THR A 88 -3.44 14.39 -3.25
N GLU A 89 -3.48 15.55 -3.89
CA GLU A 89 -4.20 15.71 -5.15
C GLU A 89 -3.26 15.43 -6.34
N ARG A 90 -3.73 14.62 -7.31
CA ARG A 90 -2.99 14.35 -8.54
C ARG A 90 -3.30 15.43 -9.58
N GLN A 91 -2.30 15.81 -10.37
CA GLN A 91 -2.51 16.73 -11.49
C GLN A 91 -3.44 16.10 -12.55
N ALA A 92 -4.36 16.91 -13.07
CA ALA A 92 -5.40 16.46 -14.00
C ALA A 92 -4.88 16.03 -15.38
N ASP A 93 -3.65 16.41 -15.74
CA ASP A 93 -3.06 16.18 -17.06
C ASP A 93 -2.41 14.80 -17.23
N PHE A 94 -2.22 14.03 -16.15
CA PHE A 94 -1.73 12.66 -16.20
C PHE A 94 -2.47 11.77 -15.18
N THR A 95 -3.57 11.17 -15.63
CA THR A 95 -4.39 10.28 -14.81
C THR A 95 -4.15 8.82 -15.14
N THR A 96 -4.06 7.99 -14.09
CA THR A 96 -3.93 6.53 -14.16
C THR A 96 -5.09 5.90 -13.38
N PRO A 97 -6.30 5.86 -13.99
CA PRO A 97 -7.48 5.29 -13.32
C PRO A 97 -7.23 3.84 -12.92
N ASN A 98 -7.70 3.47 -11.73
CA ASN A 98 -7.52 2.12 -11.20
C ASN A 98 -8.70 1.80 -10.28
N PHE A 99 -8.99 0.51 -10.08
CA PHE A 99 -10.21 0.12 -9.37
C PHE A 99 -10.23 0.51 -7.88
N ILE A 100 -9.09 0.73 -7.20
CA ILE A 100 -9.12 1.13 -5.78
C ILE A 100 -9.68 2.55 -5.59
N SER A 101 -9.53 3.41 -6.61
CA SER A 101 -10.12 4.75 -6.66
C SER A 101 -11.35 4.78 -7.57
N MET A 102 -12.23 3.80 -7.46
CA MET A 102 -13.52 3.74 -8.16
C MET A 102 -14.61 3.29 -7.20
N ASP A 103 -15.83 3.77 -7.41
CA ASP A 103 -17.01 3.24 -6.74
C ASP A 103 -17.72 2.17 -7.61
N PRO A 104 -18.58 1.32 -7.01
CA PRO A 104 -19.46 0.45 -7.79
C PRO A 104 -20.35 1.23 -8.77
N PRO A 105 -20.68 0.65 -9.95
CA PRO A 105 -20.44 -0.74 -10.34
C PRO A 105 -19.09 -0.99 -11.04
N LYS A 106 -18.36 0.04 -11.49
CA LYS A 106 -17.14 -0.13 -12.30
C LYS A 106 -16.03 -0.83 -11.50
N HIS A 107 -15.88 -0.48 -10.22
CA HIS A 107 -15.00 -1.18 -9.29
C HIS A 107 -15.21 -2.70 -9.31
N ASP A 108 -16.47 -3.16 -9.22
CA ASP A 108 -16.81 -4.57 -9.07
C ASP A 108 -16.39 -5.38 -10.31
N VAL A 109 -16.58 -4.79 -11.50
CA VAL A 109 -16.22 -5.40 -12.78
C VAL A 109 -14.70 -5.61 -12.88
N GLN A 110 -13.92 -4.55 -12.65
CA GLN A 110 -12.46 -4.63 -12.75
C GLN A 110 -11.87 -5.53 -11.66
N ARG A 111 -12.32 -5.38 -10.41
CA ARG A 111 -11.84 -6.20 -9.29
C ARG A 111 -12.09 -7.68 -9.54
N LYS A 112 -13.26 -8.05 -10.07
CA LYS A 112 -13.59 -9.44 -10.41
C LYS A 112 -12.64 -10.03 -11.44
N ALA A 113 -12.12 -9.23 -12.37
CA ALA A 113 -11.20 -9.72 -13.39
C ALA A 113 -9.85 -10.19 -12.82
N VAL A 114 -9.38 -9.58 -11.73
CA VAL A 114 -8.07 -9.88 -11.12
C VAL A 114 -8.14 -10.74 -9.86
N THR A 115 -9.31 -10.85 -9.21
CA THR A 115 -9.45 -11.56 -7.92
C THR A 115 -9.07 -13.04 -7.99
N GLY A 116 -9.17 -13.67 -9.17
CA GLY A 116 -8.78 -15.08 -9.34
C GLY A 116 -7.31 -15.37 -9.02
N VAL A 117 -6.39 -14.39 -9.11
CA VAL A 117 -4.98 -14.62 -8.79
C VAL A 117 -4.77 -15.01 -7.32
N VAL A 118 -5.60 -14.46 -6.42
CA VAL A 118 -5.57 -14.74 -4.98
C VAL A 118 -6.57 -15.82 -4.55
N ALA A 119 -7.18 -16.55 -5.50
CA ALA A 119 -8.06 -17.66 -5.17
C ALA A 119 -7.28 -18.77 -4.44
N PRO A 120 -7.87 -19.48 -3.46
CA PRO A 120 -7.17 -20.49 -2.66
C PRO A 120 -6.42 -21.54 -3.48
N MET A 121 -7.00 -21.97 -4.60
CA MET A 121 -6.37 -22.92 -5.52
C MET A 121 -5.09 -22.35 -6.14
N ASN A 122 -5.08 -21.08 -6.54
CA ASN A 122 -3.89 -20.44 -7.10
C ASN A 122 -2.83 -20.18 -6.03
N LEU A 123 -3.23 -19.75 -4.83
CA LEU A 123 -2.31 -19.61 -3.69
C LEU A 123 -1.59 -20.92 -3.35
N SER A 124 -2.29 -22.07 -3.41
CA SER A 124 -1.68 -23.38 -3.18
C SER A 124 -0.59 -23.75 -4.20
N LYS A 125 -0.71 -23.25 -5.44
CA LYS A 125 0.32 -23.43 -6.49
C LYS A 125 1.52 -22.51 -6.27
N LEU A 126 1.31 -21.35 -5.65
CA LEU A 126 2.37 -20.37 -5.35
C LEU A 126 3.17 -20.74 -4.10
N GLU A 127 2.58 -21.45 -3.13
CA GLU A 127 3.23 -21.78 -1.86
C GLU A 127 4.60 -22.47 -2.04
N PRO A 128 4.76 -23.54 -2.86
CA PRO A 128 6.06 -24.20 -3.01
C PRO A 128 7.14 -23.27 -3.59
N ILE A 129 6.75 -22.39 -4.52
CA ILE A 129 7.65 -21.41 -5.17
C ILE A 129 8.10 -20.37 -4.13
N ILE A 130 7.16 -19.82 -3.36
CA ILE A 130 7.46 -18.85 -2.30
C ILE A 130 8.36 -19.49 -1.23
N ARG A 131 8.07 -20.73 -0.83
CA ARG A 131 8.88 -21.48 0.15
C ARG A 131 10.30 -21.69 -0.34
N GLN A 132 10.48 -22.16 -1.58
CA GLN A 132 11.80 -22.37 -2.17
C GLN A 132 12.62 -21.08 -2.16
N ARG A 133 12.02 -19.97 -2.59
CA ARG A 133 12.68 -18.66 -2.66
C ARG A 133 13.05 -18.12 -1.28
N ALA A 134 12.14 -18.21 -0.32
CA ALA A 134 12.41 -17.80 1.05
C ALA A 134 13.60 -18.60 1.64
N VAL A 135 13.63 -19.92 1.44
CA VAL A 135 14.76 -20.76 1.86
C VAL A 135 16.05 -20.32 1.19
N THR A 136 16.08 -20.18 -0.15
CA THR A 136 17.28 -19.75 -0.88
C THR A 136 17.81 -18.39 -0.39
N ILE A 137 16.91 -17.42 -0.17
CA ILE A 137 17.30 -16.10 0.36
C ILE A 137 17.93 -16.27 1.73
N LEU A 138 17.25 -16.95 2.66
CA LEU A 138 17.71 -17.12 4.04
C LEU A 138 19.03 -17.91 4.13
N GLU A 139 19.22 -18.94 3.31
CA GLU A 139 20.46 -19.74 3.25
C GLU A 139 21.65 -18.96 2.67
N SER A 140 21.41 -17.91 1.89
CA SER A 140 22.45 -17.06 1.31
C SER A 140 22.95 -15.95 2.25
N LEU A 141 22.27 -15.72 3.37
CA LEU A 141 22.58 -14.62 4.28
C LEU A 141 23.92 -14.85 5.03
N PRO A 142 24.72 -13.80 5.26
CA PRO A 142 25.97 -13.93 5.99
C PRO A 142 25.70 -14.20 7.49
N HIS A 143 26.50 -15.08 8.08
CA HIS A 143 26.43 -15.38 9.51
C HIS A 143 27.46 -14.56 10.29
N GLY A 144 27.06 -13.96 11.41
CA GLY A 144 27.96 -13.20 12.29
C GLY A 144 28.38 -11.81 11.76
N THR A 145 27.81 -11.37 10.64
CA THR A 145 28.10 -10.09 10.00
C THR A 145 26.82 -9.28 9.87
N GLN A 146 26.90 -7.98 10.12
CA GLN A 146 25.78 -7.06 9.93
C GLN A 146 25.48 -6.89 8.43
N PHE A 147 24.20 -6.91 8.07
CA PHE A 147 23.71 -6.61 6.72
C PHE A 147 22.37 -5.88 6.79
N ASN A 148 21.93 -5.33 5.66
CA ASN A 148 20.63 -4.66 5.56
C ASN A 148 19.52 -5.69 5.29
N TRP A 149 18.70 -6.00 6.31
CA TRP A 149 17.57 -6.93 6.20
C TRP A 149 16.53 -6.48 5.17
N VAL A 150 16.27 -5.17 5.07
CA VAL A 150 15.29 -4.63 4.13
C VAL A 150 15.70 -4.98 2.70
N ASP A 151 16.96 -4.77 2.34
CA ASP A 151 17.46 -5.04 1.00
C ASP A 151 17.60 -6.54 0.72
N ALA A 152 18.28 -7.27 1.61
CA ALA A 152 18.63 -8.67 1.39
C ALA A 152 17.44 -9.64 1.52
N VAL A 153 16.40 -9.28 2.28
CA VAL A 153 15.26 -10.16 2.55
C VAL A 153 13.94 -9.55 2.09
N SER A 154 13.56 -8.40 2.66
CA SER A 154 12.23 -7.85 2.44
C SER A 154 12.00 -7.47 0.97
N ILE A 155 12.91 -6.69 0.36
CA ILE A 155 12.84 -6.28 -1.04
C ILE A 155 12.99 -7.49 -1.97
N GLU A 156 13.96 -8.37 -1.71
CA GLU A 156 14.22 -9.49 -2.60
C GLU A 156 13.02 -10.45 -2.65
N LEU A 157 12.46 -10.85 -1.50
CA LEU A 157 11.33 -11.78 -1.47
C LEU A 157 10.07 -11.18 -2.10
N THR A 158 9.75 -9.91 -1.81
CA THR A 158 8.56 -9.26 -2.40
C THR A 158 8.69 -9.06 -3.90
N THR A 159 9.88 -8.66 -4.36
CA THR A 159 10.13 -8.46 -5.80
C THR A 159 10.01 -9.78 -6.57
N GLN A 160 10.54 -10.88 -6.00
CA GLN A 160 10.37 -12.20 -6.61
C GLN A 160 8.88 -12.62 -6.65
N MET A 161 8.11 -12.33 -5.59
CA MET A 161 6.69 -12.63 -5.53
C MET A 161 5.91 -11.86 -6.61
N LEU A 162 6.12 -10.54 -6.75
CA LEU A 162 5.51 -9.74 -7.81
C LEU A 162 5.87 -10.27 -9.20
N ALA A 163 7.14 -10.62 -9.42
CA ALA A 163 7.56 -11.20 -10.70
C ALA A 163 6.79 -12.49 -11.01
N THR A 164 6.47 -13.31 -10.01
CA THR A 164 5.62 -14.49 -10.23
C THR A 164 4.16 -14.15 -10.50
N LEU A 165 3.58 -13.18 -9.78
CA LEU A 165 2.18 -12.78 -9.99
C LEU A 165 1.94 -12.21 -11.39
N PHE A 166 2.95 -11.58 -11.98
CA PHE A 166 2.92 -11.04 -13.33
C PHE A 166 3.60 -11.93 -14.37
N ASP A 167 4.07 -13.13 -14.03
CA ASP A 167 4.96 -13.94 -14.88
C ASP A 167 6.05 -13.08 -15.57
N PHE A 168 6.61 -12.13 -14.82
CA PHE A 168 7.52 -11.11 -15.31
C PHE A 168 8.92 -11.72 -15.51
N PRO A 169 9.63 -11.37 -16.59
CA PRO A 169 10.99 -11.89 -16.83
C PRO A 169 11.88 -11.70 -15.60
N PHE A 170 12.39 -12.81 -15.06
CA PHE A 170 12.95 -12.85 -13.71
C PHE A 170 14.26 -12.05 -13.62
N GLU A 171 15.01 -11.99 -14.71
CA GLU A 171 16.21 -11.17 -14.90
C GLU A 171 15.91 -9.66 -14.78
N ASP A 172 14.72 -9.23 -15.18
CA ASP A 172 14.30 -7.83 -15.21
C ASP A 172 13.52 -7.42 -13.94
N ARG A 173 13.26 -8.35 -13.00
CA ARG A 173 12.33 -8.16 -11.86
C ARG A 173 12.55 -6.87 -11.04
N ARG A 174 13.78 -6.35 -10.98
CA ARG A 174 14.11 -5.11 -10.27
C ARG A 174 13.47 -3.86 -10.90
N LYS A 175 13.02 -3.93 -12.16
CA LYS A 175 12.18 -2.90 -12.78
C LYS A 175 10.85 -2.72 -12.04
N LEU A 176 10.25 -3.80 -11.53
CA LEU A 176 9.01 -3.74 -10.74
C LEU A 176 9.20 -2.90 -9.47
N THR A 177 10.31 -3.13 -8.77
CA THR A 177 10.68 -2.36 -7.58
C THR A 177 10.90 -0.89 -7.93
N TYR A 178 11.63 -0.62 -9.01
CA TYR A 178 11.87 0.74 -9.50
C TYR A 178 10.57 1.46 -9.85
N TRP A 179 9.66 0.85 -10.61
CA TRP A 179 8.37 1.47 -10.95
C TRP A 179 7.48 1.69 -9.72
N SER A 180 7.54 0.79 -8.72
CA SER A 180 6.86 0.99 -7.42
C SER A 180 7.37 2.24 -6.69
N ASP A 181 8.69 2.38 -6.60
CA ASP A 181 9.32 3.52 -5.93
C ASP A 181 8.99 4.82 -6.68
N MET A 182 9.11 4.84 -8.01
CA MET A 182 8.77 6.01 -8.84
C MET A 182 7.30 6.40 -8.71
N ALA A 183 6.38 5.43 -8.60
CA ALA A 183 4.95 5.71 -8.44
C ALA A 183 4.61 6.40 -7.11
N THR A 184 5.45 6.24 -6.07
CA THR A 184 5.22 6.77 -4.73
C THR A 184 6.15 7.93 -4.35
N SER A 185 7.22 8.18 -5.12
CA SER A 185 8.25 9.18 -4.80
C SER A 185 8.09 10.56 -5.45
N GLY A 186 6.96 10.84 -6.11
CA GLY A 186 6.77 12.10 -6.84
C GLY A 186 6.79 13.35 -5.94
N GLU A 187 7.30 14.47 -6.46
CA GLU A 187 7.34 15.78 -5.78
C GLU A 187 5.97 16.22 -5.23
N LEU A 188 4.89 15.94 -5.95
CA LEU A 188 3.52 16.28 -5.51
C LEU A 188 3.07 15.50 -4.28
N ALA A 189 3.69 14.35 -4.03
CA ALA A 189 3.48 13.55 -2.82
C ALA A 189 4.49 13.89 -1.71
N GLY A 190 5.29 14.95 -1.88
CA GLY A 190 6.36 15.34 -0.97
C GLY A 190 7.64 14.53 -1.12
N GLY A 191 7.77 13.75 -2.20
CA GLY A 191 8.96 12.97 -2.52
C GLY A 191 10.02 13.76 -3.29
N PRO A 192 11.22 13.19 -3.50
CA PRO A 192 12.35 13.88 -4.14
C PRO A 192 12.36 13.78 -5.68
N THR A 193 11.43 13.03 -6.30
CA THR A 193 11.50 12.69 -7.72
C THR A 193 10.71 13.69 -8.58
N PRO A 194 11.36 14.35 -9.56
CA PRO A 194 10.68 15.26 -10.49
C PRO A 194 9.52 14.59 -11.23
N GLU A 195 8.42 15.33 -11.40
CA GLU A 195 7.22 14.79 -12.05
C GLU A 195 7.46 14.33 -13.50
N ALA A 196 8.40 14.96 -14.23
CA ALA A 196 8.77 14.55 -15.58
C ALA A 196 9.41 13.15 -15.60
N ASP A 197 10.35 12.89 -14.69
CA ASP A 197 11.04 11.60 -14.56
C ASP A 197 10.07 10.51 -14.10
N ARG A 198 9.18 10.85 -13.16
CA ARG A 198 8.08 9.98 -12.74
C ARG A 198 7.21 9.57 -13.93
N ARG A 199 6.73 10.54 -14.72
CA ARG A 199 5.88 10.26 -15.89
C ARG A 199 6.62 9.40 -16.92
N ALA A 200 7.89 9.67 -17.19
CA ALA A 200 8.70 8.86 -18.10
C ALA A 200 8.78 7.40 -17.65
N ALA A 201 9.05 7.15 -16.36
CA ALA A 201 9.08 5.80 -15.80
C ALA A 201 7.73 5.08 -15.89
N MET A 202 6.61 5.80 -15.71
CA MET A 202 5.26 5.23 -15.85
C MET A 202 4.95 4.83 -17.31
N LEU A 203 5.41 5.62 -18.28
CA LEU A 203 5.25 5.29 -19.70
C LEU A 203 6.13 4.11 -20.14
N GLU A 204 7.37 4.03 -19.62
CA GLU A 204 8.24 2.86 -19.83
C GLU A 204 7.60 1.58 -19.25
N CYS A 205 7.02 1.68 -18.05
CA CYS A 205 6.25 0.60 -17.45
C CYS A 205 5.11 0.16 -18.36
N LEU A 206 4.30 1.10 -18.86
CA LEU A 206 3.19 0.79 -19.77
C LEU A 206 3.68 0.08 -21.03
N GLU A 207 4.73 0.58 -21.68
CA GLU A 207 5.27 -0.01 -22.90
C GLU A 207 5.72 -1.47 -22.67
N TYR A 208 6.44 -1.73 -21.57
CA TYR A 208 6.89 -3.07 -21.22
C TYR A 208 5.70 -4.02 -21.01
N PHE A 209 4.72 -3.59 -20.23
CA PHE A 209 3.55 -4.42 -19.92
C PHE A 209 2.59 -4.59 -21.11
N GLN A 210 2.56 -3.66 -22.07
CA GLN A 210 1.84 -3.84 -23.34
C GLN A 210 2.51 -4.87 -24.25
N ARG A 211 3.83 -5.00 -24.19
CA ARG A 211 4.52 -6.11 -24.85
C ARG A 211 4.12 -7.45 -24.21
N LEU A 212 4.17 -7.56 -22.88
CA LEU A 212 3.75 -8.77 -22.17
C LEU A 212 2.28 -9.12 -22.43
N TRP A 213 1.41 -8.11 -22.52
CA TRP A 213 0.00 -8.30 -22.87
C TRP A 213 -0.16 -9.01 -24.23
N ARG A 214 0.49 -8.49 -25.27
CA ARG A 214 0.45 -9.07 -26.63
C ARG A 214 1.00 -10.49 -26.70
N GLU A 215 1.99 -10.81 -25.86
CA GLU A 215 2.56 -12.16 -25.76
C GLU A 215 1.58 -13.17 -25.13
N ARG A 216 0.58 -12.69 -24.37
CA ARG A 216 -0.36 -13.51 -23.57
C ARG A 216 -1.79 -13.51 -24.09
N GLU A 217 -2.08 -12.67 -25.06
CA GLU A 217 -3.38 -12.63 -25.73
C GLU A 217 -3.66 -13.97 -26.43
N GLY A 218 -4.81 -14.57 -26.12
CA GLY A 218 -5.20 -15.88 -26.65
C GLY A 218 -4.54 -17.08 -25.94
N VAL A 219 -3.73 -16.87 -24.90
CA VAL A 219 -3.19 -17.96 -24.07
C VAL A 219 -4.31 -18.54 -23.18
N PRO A 220 -4.52 -19.87 -23.18
CA PRO A 220 -5.57 -20.48 -22.36
C PRO A 220 -5.36 -20.27 -20.85
N PRO A 221 -6.43 -20.07 -20.06
CA PRO A 221 -6.35 -19.76 -18.63
C PRO A 221 -5.80 -20.91 -17.77
N GLU A 222 -5.72 -22.13 -18.30
CA GLU A 222 -5.10 -23.27 -17.64
C GLU A 222 -3.56 -23.15 -17.59
N VAL A 223 -3.00 -22.32 -18.49
CA VAL A 223 -1.56 -22.07 -18.64
C VAL A 223 -1.19 -20.71 -18.03
N GLY A 224 -1.95 -19.66 -18.34
CA GLY A 224 -1.72 -18.30 -17.85
C GLY A 224 -2.52 -17.97 -16.59
N ILE A 225 -2.00 -18.35 -15.42
CA ILE A 225 -2.62 -18.02 -14.11
C ILE A 225 -2.14 -16.69 -13.52
N ASP A 226 -1.27 -15.97 -14.23
CA ASP A 226 -0.77 -14.66 -13.84
C ASP A 226 -1.78 -13.55 -14.17
N LEU A 227 -1.57 -12.39 -13.55
CA LEU A 227 -2.45 -11.23 -13.68
C LEU A 227 -2.62 -10.71 -15.11
N ILE A 228 -1.55 -10.74 -15.92
CA ILE A 228 -1.62 -10.20 -17.28
C ILE A 228 -2.43 -11.14 -18.17
N SER A 229 -2.19 -12.45 -18.11
CA SER A 229 -2.99 -13.45 -18.83
C SER A 229 -4.45 -13.40 -18.42
N MET A 230 -4.74 -13.25 -17.13
CA MET A 230 -6.11 -13.10 -16.64
C MET A 230 -6.81 -11.85 -17.18
N MET A 231 -6.13 -10.71 -17.23
CA MET A 231 -6.73 -9.47 -17.77
C MET A 231 -6.86 -9.50 -19.29
N ALA A 232 -5.85 -10.02 -20.00
CA ALA A 232 -5.81 -10.08 -21.46
C ALA A 232 -6.88 -11.00 -22.05
N ASN A 233 -7.31 -12.03 -21.32
CA ASN A 233 -8.28 -13.02 -21.79
C ASN A 233 -9.66 -12.91 -21.12
N ASN A 234 -9.91 -11.87 -20.32
CA ASN A 234 -11.21 -11.64 -19.70
C ASN A 234 -12.06 -10.68 -20.55
N PRO A 235 -13.28 -11.06 -20.95
CA PRO A 235 -14.13 -10.23 -21.81
C PRO A 235 -14.44 -8.82 -21.29
N ASN A 236 -14.31 -8.59 -19.97
CA ASN A 236 -14.56 -7.28 -19.36
C ASN A 236 -13.31 -6.39 -19.30
N THR A 237 -12.13 -6.92 -19.62
CA THR A 237 -10.84 -6.20 -19.51
C THR A 237 -9.95 -6.33 -20.74
N GLN A 238 -10.26 -7.23 -21.68
CA GLN A 238 -9.47 -7.44 -22.90
C GLN A 238 -9.37 -6.16 -23.77
N ASP A 239 -10.37 -5.28 -23.69
CA ASP A 239 -10.43 -3.99 -24.40
C ASP A 239 -10.18 -2.79 -23.46
N MET A 240 -9.47 -2.99 -22.34
CA MET A 240 -9.20 -1.95 -21.35
C MET A 240 -8.36 -0.82 -21.93
N ASP A 241 -8.71 0.43 -21.59
CA ASP A 241 -7.93 1.60 -21.97
C ASP A 241 -6.48 1.49 -21.45
N PRO A 242 -5.45 1.83 -22.25
CA PRO A 242 -4.05 1.72 -21.83
C PRO A 242 -3.68 2.44 -20.53
N MET A 243 -4.29 3.60 -20.24
CA MET A 243 -4.03 4.34 -19.01
C MET A 243 -4.74 3.73 -17.80
N GLU A 244 -5.89 3.09 -18.03
CA GLU A 244 -6.58 2.28 -17.03
C GLU A 244 -5.80 0.99 -16.72
N TYR A 245 -5.21 0.35 -17.76
CA TYR A 245 -4.31 -0.78 -17.59
C TYR A 245 -3.07 -0.37 -16.78
N LEU A 246 -2.43 0.74 -17.14
CA LEU A 246 -1.30 1.29 -16.38
C LEU A 246 -1.68 1.56 -14.92
N GLY A 247 -2.84 2.17 -14.65
CA GLY A 247 -3.28 2.43 -13.29
C GLY A 247 -3.48 1.15 -12.48
N ASN A 248 -4.08 0.12 -13.07
CA ASN A 248 -4.25 -1.18 -12.43
C ASN A 248 -2.92 -1.89 -12.18
N LEU A 249 -1.95 -1.80 -13.11
CA LEU A 249 -0.60 -2.33 -12.92
C LEU A 249 0.12 -1.64 -11.76
N ILE A 250 0.12 -0.31 -11.73
CA ILE A 250 0.74 0.46 -10.65
C ILE A 250 0.10 0.13 -9.31
N LEU A 251 -1.24 0.03 -9.26
CA LEU A 251 -1.96 -0.38 -8.05
C LEU A 251 -1.48 -1.74 -7.54
N LEU A 252 -1.33 -2.72 -8.44
CA LEU A 252 -0.93 -4.08 -8.06
C LEU A 252 0.56 -4.16 -7.68
N ILE A 253 1.42 -3.43 -8.40
CA ILE A 253 2.86 -3.33 -8.11
C ILE A 253 3.08 -2.67 -6.74
N VAL A 254 2.53 -1.48 -6.52
CA VAL A 254 2.68 -0.72 -5.27
C VAL A 254 1.99 -1.46 -4.12
N GLY A 255 0.75 -1.89 -4.32
CA GLY A 255 -0.05 -2.56 -3.31
C GLY A 255 0.53 -3.89 -2.85
N GLY A 256 1.13 -4.67 -3.75
CA GLY A 256 1.75 -5.96 -3.44
C GLY A 256 3.20 -5.88 -2.95
N ASN A 257 3.91 -4.79 -3.24
CA ASN A 257 5.31 -4.61 -2.89
C ASN A 257 5.50 -4.07 -1.46
N ASP A 258 5.16 -2.80 -1.25
CA ASP A 258 5.63 -2.05 -0.08
C ASP A 258 4.95 -2.50 1.21
N THR A 259 3.67 -2.88 1.13
CA THR A 259 2.90 -3.38 2.27
C THR A 259 3.49 -4.69 2.83
N THR A 260 3.81 -5.63 1.93
CA THR A 260 4.45 -6.91 2.26
C THR A 260 5.88 -6.69 2.77
N ARG A 261 6.64 -5.79 2.11
CA ARG A 261 8.03 -5.47 2.46
C ARG A 261 8.11 -4.92 3.89
N ASN A 262 7.26 -3.95 4.21
CA ASN A 262 7.21 -3.34 5.54
C ASN A 262 6.74 -4.34 6.60
N SER A 263 5.83 -5.26 6.26
CA SER A 263 5.40 -6.32 7.17
C SER A 263 6.53 -7.31 7.51
N ILE A 264 7.34 -7.71 6.53
CA ILE A 264 8.49 -8.61 6.75
C ILE A 264 9.54 -7.92 7.63
N THR A 265 9.85 -6.65 7.34
CA THR A 265 10.81 -5.87 8.14
C THR A 265 10.28 -5.63 9.57
N GLY A 266 9.03 -5.22 9.71
CA GLY A 266 8.37 -5.00 10.99
C GLY A 266 8.33 -6.26 11.84
N GLY A 267 8.02 -7.40 11.23
CA GLY A 267 8.05 -8.70 11.92
C GLY A 267 9.39 -9.03 12.58
N LEU A 268 10.51 -8.72 11.91
CA LEU A 268 11.85 -8.88 12.51
C LEU A 268 12.02 -7.95 13.71
N LEU A 269 11.69 -6.67 13.54
CA LEU A 269 11.80 -5.67 14.61
C LEU A 269 10.99 -6.09 15.84
N PHE A 270 9.73 -6.46 15.66
CA PHE A 270 8.84 -6.82 16.76
C PHE A 270 9.30 -8.08 17.50
N LEU A 271 9.78 -9.10 16.78
CA LEU A 271 10.34 -10.29 17.41
C LEU A 271 11.65 -10.00 18.15
N SER A 272 12.45 -9.05 17.65
CA SER A 272 13.68 -8.59 18.32
C SER A 272 13.37 -7.80 19.60
N GLU A 273 12.35 -6.95 19.59
CA GLU A 273 11.93 -6.15 20.75
C GLU A 273 11.14 -6.97 21.78
N ASN A 274 10.57 -8.11 21.37
CA ASN A 274 9.79 -9.01 22.23
C ASN A 274 10.40 -10.44 22.25
N PRO A 275 11.58 -10.62 22.86
CA PRO A 275 12.33 -11.88 22.80
C PRO A 275 11.60 -13.05 23.46
N ASP A 276 10.70 -12.79 24.41
CA ASP A 276 9.83 -13.80 25.02
C ASP A 276 8.80 -14.36 24.03
N GLN A 277 8.24 -13.51 23.17
CA GLN A 277 7.33 -13.93 22.10
C GLN A 277 8.09 -14.73 21.03
N TYR A 278 9.31 -14.32 20.70
CA TYR A 278 10.16 -15.11 19.80
C TYR A 278 10.54 -16.47 20.40
N ALA A 279 10.79 -16.54 21.71
CA ALA A 279 11.03 -17.82 22.40
C ALA A 279 9.79 -18.73 22.36
N LYS A 280 8.59 -18.19 22.58
CA LYS A 280 7.31 -18.94 22.43
C LYS A 280 7.13 -19.48 21.01
N LEU A 281 7.38 -18.64 20.00
CA LEU A 281 7.30 -19.04 18.59
C LEU A 281 8.27 -20.19 18.25
N LYS A 282 9.52 -20.11 18.73
CA LYS A 282 10.50 -21.20 18.53
C LYS A 282 10.09 -22.50 19.21
N ALA A 283 9.45 -22.41 20.38
CA ALA A 283 8.95 -23.58 21.10
C ALA A 283 7.70 -24.18 20.44
N ASN A 284 6.87 -23.37 19.78
CA ASN A 284 5.67 -23.80 19.06
C ASN A 284 5.47 -23.05 17.73
N PRO A 285 5.97 -23.60 16.60
CA PRO A 285 5.79 -23.01 15.27
C PRO A 285 4.34 -22.90 14.79
N GLU A 286 3.38 -23.60 15.39
CA GLU A 286 1.96 -23.44 15.03
C GLU A 286 1.44 -22.02 15.31
N LEU A 287 2.13 -21.27 16.18
CA LEU A 287 1.83 -19.87 16.48
C LEU A 287 2.08 -18.92 15.31
N ILE A 288 2.73 -19.36 14.22
CA ILE A 288 2.89 -18.56 12.99
C ILE A 288 1.52 -18.07 12.49
N ASN A 289 0.48 -18.90 12.59
CA ASN A 289 -0.88 -18.58 12.14
C ASN A 289 -1.49 -17.36 12.87
N SER A 290 -1.16 -17.17 14.16
CA SER A 290 -1.57 -15.99 14.93
C SER A 290 -0.56 -14.85 14.85
N MET A 291 0.73 -15.16 14.68
CA MET A 291 1.80 -14.18 14.57
C MET A 291 1.65 -13.33 13.31
N VAL A 292 1.34 -13.95 12.16
CA VAL A 292 1.24 -13.22 10.89
C VAL A 292 0.19 -12.10 10.97
N PRO A 293 -1.09 -12.35 11.33
CA PRO A 293 -2.07 -11.27 11.51
C PRO A 293 -1.65 -10.22 12.53
N GLU A 294 -0.97 -10.61 13.61
CA GLU A 294 -0.50 -9.68 14.63
C GLU A 294 0.63 -8.78 14.13
N ILE A 295 1.55 -9.30 13.30
CA ILE A 295 2.56 -8.49 12.60
C ILE A 295 1.87 -7.46 11.69
N ILE A 296 0.87 -7.88 10.91
CA ILE A 296 0.13 -6.96 10.04
C ILE A 296 -0.58 -5.87 10.85
N ARG A 297 -1.22 -6.24 11.96
CA ARG A 297 -1.89 -5.30 12.88
C ARG A 297 -0.90 -4.32 13.49
N TYR A 298 0.22 -4.81 14.01
CA TYR A 298 1.20 -3.97 14.70
C TYR A 298 1.95 -3.06 13.73
N GLN A 299 2.36 -3.58 12.57
CA GLN A 299 3.05 -2.78 11.55
C GLN A 299 2.13 -1.74 10.92
N THR A 300 0.86 -2.09 10.66
CA THR A 300 -0.10 -1.28 9.90
C THR A 300 0.57 -0.64 8.66
N PRO A 301 0.97 -1.44 7.65
CA PRO A 301 1.84 -0.96 6.55
C PRO A 301 1.28 0.20 5.73
N LEU A 302 -0.04 0.40 5.76
CA LEU A 302 -0.73 1.56 5.22
C LEU A 302 -1.40 2.29 6.39
N THR A 303 -0.96 3.52 6.64
CA THR A 303 -1.37 4.28 7.82
C THR A 303 -2.72 4.96 7.67
N TYR A 304 -3.18 5.19 6.44
CA TYR A 304 -4.51 5.72 6.16
C TYR A 304 -4.99 5.35 4.75
N MET A 305 -6.29 5.52 4.53
CA MET A 305 -6.96 5.51 3.22
C MET A 305 -7.98 6.65 3.23
N ARG A 306 -8.00 7.47 2.18
CA ARG A 306 -8.88 8.63 2.11
C ARG A 306 -10.20 8.32 1.39
N ARG A 307 -11.27 9.02 1.79
CA ARG A 307 -12.57 9.09 1.12
C ARG A 307 -13.01 10.53 0.93
N THR A 308 -14.01 10.74 0.08
CA THR A 308 -14.73 12.01 -0.07
C THR A 308 -16.20 11.84 0.29
N ALA A 309 -16.74 12.71 1.14
CA ALA A 309 -18.16 12.71 1.47
C ALA A 309 -19.01 13.18 0.27
N LEU A 310 -20.00 12.39 -0.14
CA LEU A 310 -20.91 12.73 -1.26
C LEU A 310 -22.13 13.54 -0.81
N GLU A 311 -22.39 13.58 0.49
CA GLU A 311 -23.46 14.32 1.15
C GLU A 311 -23.02 14.74 2.57
N ASP A 312 -23.81 15.59 3.22
CA ASP A 312 -23.57 15.93 4.63
C ASP A 312 -23.86 14.69 5.50
N VAL A 313 -22.89 14.29 6.34
CA VAL A 313 -23.01 13.10 7.21
C VAL A 313 -22.62 13.46 8.64
N THR A 314 -23.45 13.05 9.60
CA THR A 314 -23.10 13.12 11.03
C THR A 314 -22.37 11.84 11.45
N LEU A 315 -21.14 11.97 11.94
CA LEU A 315 -20.33 10.88 12.49
C LEU A 315 -19.84 11.28 13.88
N SER A 316 -20.14 10.46 14.89
CA SER A 316 -19.75 10.69 16.30
C SER A 316 -20.01 12.13 16.81
N GLY A 317 -21.13 12.72 16.39
CA GLY A 317 -21.57 14.06 16.80
C GLY A 317 -20.97 15.23 16.00
N LYS A 318 -20.10 14.97 15.02
CA LYS A 318 -19.56 15.96 14.09
C LYS A 318 -20.26 15.85 12.75
N THR A 319 -20.48 16.99 12.09
CA THR A 319 -21.07 17.04 10.75
C THR A 319 -19.97 17.21 9.72
N ILE A 320 -19.68 16.14 8.99
CA ILE A 320 -18.84 16.15 7.79
C ILE A 320 -19.68 16.71 6.65
N LYS A 321 -19.15 17.68 5.90
CA LYS A 321 -19.85 18.31 4.79
C LYS A 321 -19.63 17.57 3.48
N LYS A 322 -20.60 17.68 2.58
CA LYS A 322 -20.42 17.24 1.20
C LYS A 322 -19.15 17.84 0.59
N GLY A 323 -18.29 17.00 0.03
CA GLY A 323 -17.01 17.36 -0.58
C GLY A 323 -15.82 17.26 0.37
N ASP A 324 -16.03 17.10 1.67
CA ASP A 324 -14.95 16.99 2.63
C ASP A 324 -14.14 15.70 2.43
N LYS A 325 -12.84 15.79 2.71
CA LYS A 325 -11.89 14.67 2.73
C LYS A 325 -11.91 14.02 4.10
N LEU A 326 -11.86 12.68 4.15
CA LEU A 326 -11.75 11.91 5.39
C LEU A 326 -10.61 10.91 5.24
N ALA A 327 -9.76 10.77 6.26
CA ALA A 327 -8.65 9.83 6.32
C ALA A 327 -8.59 9.13 7.69
#